data_AF-A0A8C2DNI1-F1
#
_entry.id   AF-A0A8C2DNI1-F1
#
_cell.length_a   1.000
_cell.length_b   1.000
_cell.length_c   1.000
_cell.angle_alpha   90.00
_cell.angle_beta   90.00
_cell.angle_gamma   90.00
#
_symmetry.space_group_name_H-M   'P 1'
#
loop_
_entity.id
_entity.type
_entity.pdbx_description
1 polymer ?
#
loop_
_entity_poly.entity_id
_entity_poly.type
_entity_poly.pdbx_seq_one_letter_code
_entity_poly.pdbx_strand_id
1 'polypeptide(L)'
;MSADNSRPDVLTPLRNLCNSVKCSRDRVRDGESNECSGMFSLSNFWQTLSEAVKSASQEATKLSVMFSKPPPPSEEDCVKIAESVQKSVLTLSTVYFWLPKSQGVTLRKVVRDATAEVLDGLVHLLEAILSSPGESLSQEQLMSTGGVWAACDQFNQLPKENRSAVLGVLTACAGLVKDALEEMEQALAEAQDPFGDVLDDEDDDDEGNQDTHWSEADRLLIAQCQGLMKASGASLRRLCAAVRNNSTLEPEEKIAQLDDLADAAREISPRCVEELESNIKSRR
;
A
#
# COMPACT_ATOMS: atom_id res chain seq x y z
N MET A 1 -43.81 21.75 -29.75
CA MET A 1 -43.18 22.13 -28.48
C MET A 1 -42.66 20.86 -27.85
N SER A 2 -41.37 20.60 -28.03
CA SER A 2 -40.70 19.41 -27.51
C SER A 2 -40.48 19.60 -26.01
N ALA A 3 -41.10 18.75 -25.21
CA ALA A 3 -40.81 18.63 -23.80
C ALA A 3 -39.53 17.80 -23.66
N ASP A 4 -38.40 18.48 -23.73
CA ASP A 4 -37.10 17.94 -23.36
C ASP A 4 -36.53 18.85 -22.27
N ASN A 5 -36.65 18.42 -21.01
CA ASN A 5 -35.67 18.67 -19.94
C ASN A 5 -36.18 18.20 -18.58
N SER A 6 -35.23 17.72 -17.77
CA SER A 6 -35.30 17.50 -16.31
C SER A 6 -36.01 16.24 -15.80
N ARG A 7 -35.59 15.05 -16.27
CA ARG A 7 -35.54 13.92 -15.33
C ARG A 7 -34.26 14.08 -14.49
N PRO A 8 -34.32 14.09 -13.16
CA PRO A 8 -33.11 13.99 -12.34
C PRO A 8 -32.39 12.71 -12.75
N ASP A 9 -31.10 12.81 -13.00
CA ASP A 9 -30.28 11.64 -13.25
C ASP A 9 -30.33 10.78 -11.98
N VAL A 10 -30.94 9.60 -12.08
CA VAL A 10 -31.16 8.64 -10.98
C VAL A 10 -29.85 8.28 -10.25
N LEU A 11 -28.70 8.53 -10.89
CA LEU A 11 -27.36 8.27 -10.36
C LEU A 11 -26.70 9.50 -9.72
N THR A 12 -27.37 10.66 -9.68
CA THR A 12 -26.86 11.86 -8.99
C THR A 12 -26.45 11.57 -7.53
N PRO A 13 -27.25 10.82 -6.73
CA PRO A 13 -26.84 10.45 -5.37
C PRO A 13 -25.52 9.67 -5.33
N LEU A 14 -25.28 8.77 -6.29
CA LEU A 14 -24.04 7.99 -6.38
C LEU A 14 -22.84 8.82 -6.81
N ARG A 15 -23.02 9.80 -7.71
CA ARG A 15 -21.92 10.73 -8.05
C ARG A 15 -21.52 11.58 -6.86
N ASN A 16 -22.51 12.09 -6.12
CA ASN A 16 -22.27 12.85 -4.89
C ASN A 16 -21.58 12.00 -3.82
N LEU A 17 -22.00 10.74 -3.68
CA LEU A 17 -21.33 9.77 -2.83
C LEU A 17 -19.88 9.59 -3.25
N CYS A 18 -19.61 9.29 -4.53
CA CYS A 18 -18.26 9.06 -5.04
C CYS A 18 -17.32 10.24 -4.72
N ASN A 19 -17.77 11.47 -4.95
CA ASN A 19 -17.02 12.67 -4.58
C ASN A 19 -16.79 12.78 -3.06
N SER A 20 -17.78 12.41 -2.25
CA SER A 20 -17.67 12.41 -0.79
C SER A 20 -16.69 11.35 -0.27
N VAL A 21 -16.63 10.17 -0.90
CA VAL A 21 -15.66 9.11 -0.58
C VAL A 21 -14.26 9.56 -0.96
N LYS A 22 -14.06 10.15 -2.15
CA LYS A 22 -12.77 10.74 -2.57
C LYS A 22 -12.28 11.79 -1.56
N CYS A 23 -13.14 12.72 -1.17
CA CYS A 23 -12.81 13.74 -0.16
C CYS A 23 -12.44 13.11 1.20
N SER A 24 -13.18 12.10 1.64
CA SER A 24 -12.89 11.39 2.90
C SER A 24 -11.54 10.66 2.84
N ARG A 25 -11.24 10.01 1.71
CA ARG A 25 -9.95 9.36 1.44
C ARG A 25 -8.80 10.36 1.48
N ASP A 26 -8.94 11.48 0.78
CA ASP A 26 -7.87 12.48 0.71
C ASP A 26 -7.56 13.02 2.12
N ARG A 27 -8.60 13.30 2.92
CA ARG A 27 -8.44 13.66 4.35
C ARG A 27 -7.77 12.58 5.19
N VAL A 28 -8.09 11.29 4.97
CA VAL A 28 -7.42 10.18 5.66
C VAL A 28 -5.94 10.15 5.28
N ARG A 29 -5.60 10.36 4.00
CA ARG A 29 -4.21 10.38 3.52
C ARG A 29 -3.41 11.54 4.10
N ASP A 30 -4.01 12.73 4.21
CA ASP A 30 -3.41 13.91 4.87
C ASP A 30 -3.05 13.59 6.33
N GLY A 31 -3.89 12.78 6.99
CA GLY A 31 -3.53 12.13 8.24
C GLY A 31 -3.46 13.05 9.45
N GLU A 32 -4.12 14.21 9.42
CA GLU A 32 -4.25 15.06 10.62
C GLU A 32 -4.95 14.28 11.74
N SER A 33 -4.47 14.41 12.97
CA SER A 33 -5.09 13.75 14.13
C SER A 33 -6.13 14.67 14.75
N ASN A 34 -7.29 14.13 15.12
CA ASN A 34 -8.10 14.79 16.13
C ASN A 34 -7.37 14.66 17.47
N GLU A 35 -7.03 15.79 18.09
CA GLU A 35 -6.53 15.79 19.46
C GLU A 35 -7.65 15.32 20.39
N CYS A 36 -7.72 14.01 20.64
CA CYS A 36 -8.68 13.46 21.57
C CYS A 36 -8.07 13.49 22.98
N SER A 37 -8.52 14.43 23.81
CA SER A 37 -8.07 14.61 25.20
C SER A 37 -8.64 13.57 26.19
N GLY A 38 -9.25 12.49 25.68
CA GLY A 38 -9.87 11.43 26.49
C GLY A 38 -8.96 10.22 26.71
N MET A 39 -9.31 9.36 27.67
CA MET A 39 -8.64 8.07 27.86
C MET A 39 -8.86 7.18 26.63
N PHE A 40 -7.84 7.05 25.79
CA PHE A 40 -7.85 6.15 24.64
C PHE A 40 -7.72 4.69 25.09
N SER A 41 -8.55 3.81 24.54
CA SER A 41 -8.47 2.37 24.75
C SER A 41 -8.16 1.66 23.43
N LEU A 42 -6.98 1.04 23.36
CA LEU A 42 -6.51 0.34 22.16
C LEU A 42 -7.41 -0.85 21.81
N SER A 43 -7.93 -1.58 22.80
CA SER A 43 -8.82 -2.71 22.56
C SER A 43 -10.17 -2.26 21.98
N ASN A 44 -10.76 -1.20 22.53
CA ASN A 44 -12.01 -0.64 22.03
C ASN A 44 -11.85 -0.09 20.61
N PHE A 45 -10.73 0.59 20.36
CA PHE A 45 -10.37 1.07 19.02
C PHE A 45 -10.35 -0.08 18.00
N TRP A 46 -9.61 -1.16 18.26
CA TRP A 46 -9.53 -2.28 17.32
C TRP A 46 -10.85 -2.98 17.11
N GLN A 47 -11.67 -3.11 18.15
CA GLN A 47 -13.02 -3.67 18.03
C GLN A 47 -13.89 -2.80 17.12
N THR A 48 -13.97 -1.50 17.42
CA THR A 48 -14.81 -0.56 16.67
C THR A 48 -14.33 -0.44 15.22
N LEU A 49 -13.02 -0.43 14.99
CA LEU A 49 -12.44 -0.40 13.65
C LEU A 49 -12.82 -1.66 12.85
N SER A 50 -12.76 -2.83 13.48
CA SER A 50 -13.14 -4.09 12.83
C SER A 50 -14.62 -4.11 12.46
N GLU A 51 -15.49 -3.55 13.31
CA GLU A 51 -16.92 -3.40 13.02
C GLU A 51 -17.17 -2.41 11.88
N ALA A 52 -16.46 -1.28 11.86
CA ALA A 52 -16.57 -0.28 10.80
C ALA A 52 -16.11 -0.83 9.43
N VAL A 53 -15.00 -1.57 9.38
CA VAL A 53 -14.50 -2.23 8.16
C VAL A 53 -15.50 -3.28 7.65
N LYS A 54 -16.06 -4.10 8.55
CA LYS A 54 -17.11 -5.05 8.19
C LYS A 54 -18.35 -4.36 7.62
N SER A 55 -18.76 -3.24 8.22
CA SER A 55 -19.85 -2.44 7.68
C SER A 55 -19.54 -1.94 6.26
N ALA A 56 -18.33 -1.42 6.02
CA ALA A 56 -17.95 -0.92 4.70
C ALA A 56 -17.98 -2.03 3.63
N SER A 57 -17.48 -3.22 3.96
CA SER A 57 -17.54 -4.41 3.09
C SER A 57 -18.98 -4.85 2.78
N GLN A 58 -19.86 -4.82 3.78
CA GLN A 58 -21.28 -5.14 3.60
C GLN A 58 -21.99 -4.11 2.71
N GLU A 59 -21.72 -2.82 2.90
CA GLU A 59 -22.29 -1.76 2.07
C GLU A 59 -21.76 -1.83 0.62
N ALA A 60 -20.48 -2.15 0.42
CA ALA A 60 -19.93 -2.41 -0.92
C ALA A 60 -20.65 -3.57 -1.62
N THR A 61 -20.94 -4.64 -0.87
CA THR A 61 -21.66 -5.81 -1.39
C THR A 61 -23.11 -5.46 -1.76
N LYS A 62 -23.82 -4.74 -0.89
CA LYS A 62 -25.18 -4.27 -1.18
C LYS A 62 -25.21 -3.37 -2.41
N LEU A 63 -24.25 -2.45 -2.51
CA LEU A 63 -24.10 -1.56 -3.65
C LEU A 63 -23.87 -2.37 -4.95
N SER A 64 -22.93 -3.32 -4.94
CA SER A 64 -22.65 -4.18 -6.09
C SER A 64 -23.88 -5.01 -6.52
N VAL A 65 -24.57 -5.64 -5.55
CA VAL A 65 -25.77 -6.45 -5.83
C VAL A 65 -26.94 -5.60 -6.33
N MET A 66 -27.13 -4.39 -5.80
CA MET A 66 -28.24 -3.51 -6.21
C MET A 66 -28.15 -3.10 -7.69
N PHE A 67 -26.93 -3.00 -8.22
CA PHE A 67 -26.69 -2.62 -9.62
C PHE A 67 -26.35 -3.82 -10.53
N SER A 68 -26.47 -5.05 -10.01
CA SER A 68 -26.05 -6.27 -10.71
C SER A 68 -26.99 -6.76 -11.82
N LYS A 69 -28.27 -6.41 -11.76
CA LYS A 69 -29.31 -6.93 -12.65
C LYS A 69 -30.40 -5.87 -12.90
N PRO A 70 -31.02 -5.86 -14.10
CA PRO A 70 -32.19 -5.05 -14.35
C PRO A 70 -33.42 -5.57 -13.56
N PRO A 71 -34.40 -4.69 -13.26
CA PRO A 71 -34.43 -3.26 -13.58
C PRO A 71 -33.45 -2.44 -12.72
N PRO A 72 -32.97 -1.29 -13.21
CA PRO A 72 -32.14 -0.39 -12.40
C PRO A 72 -32.90 0.08 -11.14
N PRO A 73 -32.19 0.35 -10.03
CA PRO A 73 -32.80 0.76 -8.78
C PRO A 73 -33.57 2.09 -8.93
N SER A 74 -34.57 2.28 -8.06
CA SER A 74 -35.31 3.53 -8.01
C SER A 74 -34.44 4.67 -7.48
N GLU A 75 -34.82 5.92 -7.75
CA GLU A 75 -34.13 7.10 -7.19
C GLU A 75 -34.10 7.06 -5.65
N GLU A 76 -35.19 6.62 -5.03
CA GLU A 76 -35.27 6.46 -3.57
C GLU A 76 -34.28 5.39 -3.05
N ASP A 77 -34.14 4.27 -3.78
CA ASP A 77 -33.16 3.23 -3.43
C ASP A 77 -31.73 3.72 -3.61
N CYS A 78 -31.45 4.48 -4.67
CA CYS A 78 -30.16 5.14 -4.91
C CYS A 78 -29.79 6.11 -3.78
N VAL A 79 -30.74 6.90 -3.29
CA VAL A 79 -30.51 7.80 -2.14
C VAL A 79 -30.22 7.00 -0.88
N LYS A 80 -31.03 5.99 -0.56
CA LYS A 80 -30.86 5.16 0.64
C LYS A 80 -29.52 4.44 0.67
N ILE A 81 -29.12 3.81 -0.44
CA ILE A 81 -27.82 3.13 -0.50
C ILE A 81 -26.68 4.14 -0.43
N ALA A 82 -26.82 5.31 -1.05
CA ALA A 82 -25.80 6.36 -1.00
C ALA A 82 -25.57 6.85 0.44
N GLU A 83 -26.65 7.15 1.17
CA GLU A 83 -26.59 7.55 2.58
C GLU A 83 -26.00 6.45 3.47
N SER A 84 -26.37 5.19 3.23
CA SER A 84 -25.86 4.02 3.97
C SER A 84 -24.35 3.85 3.80
N VAL A 85 -23.87 3.88 2.55
CA VAL A 85 -22.43 3.80 2.22
C VAL A 85 -21.70 5.02 2.80
N GLN A 86 -22.24 6.23 2.64
CA GLN A 86 -21.63 7.45 3.18
C GLN A 86 -21.47 7.37 4.70
N LYS A 87 -22.49 6.91 5.42
CA LYS A 87 -22.44 6.71 6.87
C LYS A 87 -21.35 5.73 7.26
N SER A 88 -21.21 4.62 6.53
CA SER A 88 -20.17 3.62 6.76
C SER A 88 -18.77 4.20 6.54
N VAL A 89 -18.56 4.93 5.44
CA VAL A 89 -17.30 5.63 5.12
C VAL A 89 -16.92 6.65 6.18
N LEU A 90 -17.87 7.48 6.62
CA LEU A 90 -17.64 8.46 7.67
C LEU A 90 -17.32 7.80 9.00
N THR A 91 -17.99 6.69 9.33
CA THR A 91 -17.72 5.92 10.55
C THR A 91 -16.30 5.37 10.52
N LEU A 92 -15.92 4.67 9.44
CA LEU A 92 -14.57 4.13 9.26
C LEU A 92 -13.49 5.21 9.37
N SER A 93 -13.68 6.33 8.66
CA SER A 93 -12.75 7.47 8.69
C SER A 93 -12.65 8.06 10.10
N THR A 94 -13.78 8.21 10.79
CA THR A 94 -13.82 8.75 12.16
C THR A 94 -13.08 7.85 13.14
N VAL A 95 -13.27 6.53 13.05
CA VAL A 95 -12.58 5.58 13.91
C VAL A 95 -11.07 5.62 13.67
N TYR A 96 -10.62 5.74 12.41
CA TYR A 96 -9.20 5.98 12.12
C TYR A 96 -8.65 7.21 12.86
N PHE A 97 -9.38 8.33 12.83
CA PHE A 97 -8.97 9.56 13.51
C PHE A 97 -8.96 9.46 15.05
N TRP A 98 -9.51 8.39 15.64
CA TRP A 98 -9.40 8.14 17.08
C TRP A 98 -8.04 7.62 17.50
N LEU A 99 -7.23 7.06 16.59
CA LEU A 99 -5.90 6.54 16.91
C LEU A 99 -4.92 7.69 17.15
N PRO A 100 -4.49 7.93 18.40
CA PRO A 100 -3.61 9.06 18.70
C PRO A 100 -2.18 8.75 18.29
N LYS A 101 -1.39 9.80 18.04
CA LYS A 101 0.04 9.67 17.68
C LYS A 101 0.87 9.05 18.80
N SER A 102 0.45 9.18 20.06
CA SER A 102 1.10 8.56 21.22
C SER A 102 1.08 7.03 21.20
N GLN A 103 0.21 6.40 20.39
CA GLN A 103 0.22 4.95 20.17
C GLN A 103 1.20 4.51 19.07
N GLY A 104 1.95 5.45 18.49
CA GLY A 104 2.96 5.21 17.47
C GLY A 104 2.55 5.72 16.10
N VAL A 105 3.44 6.50 15.50
CA VAL A 105 3.27 7.09 14.17
C VAL A 105 3.34 6.00 13.10
N THR A 106 4.21 4.99 13.28
CA THR A 106 4.33 3.87 12.33
C THR A 106 3.05 3.03 12.28
N LEU A 107 2.49 2.66 13.43
CA LEU A 107 1.20 1.98 13.50
C LEU A 107 0.11 2.81 12.84
N ARG A 108 0.05 4.10 13.19
CA ARG A 108 -0.96 5.00 12.65
C ARG A 108 -0.86 5.15 11.13
N LYS A 109 0.36 5.16 10.58
CA LYS A 109 0.61 5.17 9.13
C LYS A 109 0.08 3.88 8.48
N VAL A 110 0.36 2.72 9.06
CA VAL A 110 -0.12 1.43 8.55
C VAL A 110 -1.66 1.36 8.55
N VAL A 111 -2.31 1.80 9.63
CA VAL A 111 -3.78 1.84 9.69
C VAL A 111 -4.37 2.86 8.73
N ARG A 112 -3.72 4.03 8.58
CA ARG A 112 -4.12 5.06 7.61
C ARG A 112 -4.11 4.50 6.20
N ASP A 113 -3.01 3.86 5.81
CA ASP A 113 -2.82 3.36 4.44
C ASP A 113 -3.86 2.27 4.14
N ALA A 114 -4.09 1.33 5.05
CA ALA A 114 -5.15 0.32 4.92
C ALA A 114 -6.56 0.93 4.86
N THR A 115 -6.83 1.99 5.63
CA THR A 115 -8.11 2.71 5.58
C THR A 115 -8.29 3.40 4.24
N ALA A 116 -7.25 4.06 3.72
CA ALA A 116 -7.27 4.69 2.42
C ALA A 116 -7.50 3.66 1.30
N GLU A 117 -6.90 2.48 1.37
CA GLU A 117 -7.11 1.39 0.39
C GLU A 117 -8.57 0.93 0.33
N VAL A 118 -9.27 0.81 1.48
CA VAL A 118 -10.70 0.49 1.50
C VAL A 118 -11.52 1.58 0.81
N LEU A 119 -11.18 2.85 1.05
CA LEU A 119 -11.86 3.98 0.42
C LEU A 119 -11.57 4.06 -1.09
N ASP A 120 -10.35 3.77 -1.52
CA ASP A 120 -9.99 3.65 -2.94
C ASP A 120 -10.78 2.52 -3.61
N GLY A 121 -10.88 1.36 -2.98
CA GLY A 121 -11.70 0.25 -3.48
C GLY A 121 -13.17 0.67 -3.66
N LEU A 122 -13.73 1.41 -2.69
CA LEU A 122 -15.11 1.92 -2.79
C LEU A 122 -15.27 2.94 -3.92
N VAL A 123 -14.27 3.81 -4.13
CA VAL A 123 -14.24 4.74 -5.26
C VAL A 123 -14.24 3.98 -6.58
N HIS A 124 -13.36 2.98 -6.74
CA HIS A 124 -13.29 2.16 -7.95
C HIS A 124 -14.62 1.43 -8.21
N LEU A 125 -15.25 0.87 -7.18
CA LEU A 125 -16.56 0.23 -7.31
C LEU A 125 -17.64 1.23 -7.77
N LEU A 126 -17.68 2.43 -7.17
CA LEU A 126 -18.63 3.48 -7.57
C LEU A 126 -18.39 3.95 -9.01
N GLU A 127 -17.14 4.12 -9.42
CA GLU A 127 -16.78 4.49 -10.79
C GLU A 127 -17.17 3.40 -11.80
N ALA A 128 -16.96 2.13 -11.47
CA ALA A 128 -17.40 0.99 -12.30
C ALA A 128 -18.93 0.97 -12.47
N ILE A 129 -19.68 1.22 -11.38
CA ILE A 129 -21.15 1.30 -11.43
C ILE A 129 -21.64 2.51 -12.25
N LEU A 130 -20.99 3.66 -12.08
CA LEU A 130 -21.35 4.90 -12.78
C LEU A 130 -21.02 4.85 -14.28
N SER A 131 -20.04 4.04 -14.69
CA SER A 131 -19.59 3.91 -16.09
C SER A 131 -20.53 3.01 -16.91
N SER A 132 -21.06 1.94 -16.31
CA SER A 132 -22.04 1.04 -16.95
C SER A 132 -23.26 0.79 -16.04
N PRO A 133 -24.21 1.75 -15.94
CA PRO A 133 -25.37 1.59 -15.07
C PRO A 133 -26.38 0.58 -15.63
N GLY A 134 -26.63 -0.50 -14.89
CA GLY A 134 -27.70 -1.46 -15.20
C GLY A 134 -27.39 -2.48 -16.31
N GLU A 135 -26.14 -2.54 -16.78
CA GLU A 135 -25.64 -3.74 -17.46
C GLU A 135 -25.45 -4.85 -16.43
N SER A 136 -25.75 -6.10 -16.80
CA SER A 136 -25.52 -7.27 -15.93
C SER A 136 -24.11 -7.25 -15.34
N LEU A 137 -23.93 -7.65 -14.07
CA LEU A 137 -22.66 -7.77 -13.34
C LEU A 137 -21.43 -7.74 -14.26
N SER A 138 -20.87 -6.55 -14.46
CA SER A 138 -19.69 -6.42 -15.31
C SER A 138 -18.50 -7.08 -14.60
N GLN A 139 -17.57 -7.63 -15.37
CA GLN A 139 -16.35 -8.20 -14.80
C GLN A 139 -15.61 -7.14 -13.96
N GLU A 140 -15.65 -5.87 -14.37
CA GLU A 140 -15.09 -4.74 -13.64
C GLU A 140 -15.78 -4.49 -12.29
N GLN A 141 -17.11 -4.59 -12.20
CA GLN A 141 -17.83 -4.47 -10.93
C GLN A 141 -17.47 -5.61 -9.97
N LEU A 142 -17.37 -6.85 -10.46
CA LEU A 142 -16.96 -8.00 -9.65
C LEU A 142 -15.52 -7.86 -9.15
N MET A 143 -14.59 -7.47 -10.03
CA MET A 143 -13.20 -7.23 -9.65
C MET A 143 -13.09 -6.08 -8.64
N SER A 144 -13.83 -5.00 -8.83
CA SER A 144 -13.83 -3.84 -7.92
C SER A 144 -14.43 -4.20 -6.56
N THR A 145 -15.51 -4.99 -6.53
CA THR A 145 -16.10 -5.49 -5.28
C THR A 145 -15.13 -6.41 -4.53
N GLY A 146 -14.46 -7.31 -5.26
CA GLY A 146 -13.41 -8.17 -4.71
C GLY A 146 -12.21 -7.39 -4.19
N GLY A 147 -11.85 -6.28 -4.84
CA GLY A 147 -10.82 -5.35 -4.37
C GLY A 147 -11.16 -4.72 -3.02
N VAL A 148 -12.42 -4.29 -2.83
CA VAL A 148 -12.89 -3.78 -1.52
C VAL A 148 -12.80 -4.86 -0.45
N TRP A 149 -13.21 -6.10 -0.76
CA TRP A 149 -13.12 -7.21 0.19
C TRP A 149 -11.68 -7.52 0.58
N ALA A 150 -10.78 -7.59 -0.41
CA ALA A 150 -9.36 -7.81 -0.16
C ALA A 150 -8.80 -6.72 0.76
N ALA A 151 -9.09 -5.44 0.49
CA ALA A 151 -8.67 -4.33 1.34
C ALA A 151 -9.24 -4.43 2.77
N CYS A 152 -10.50 -4.85 2.90
CA CYS A 152 -11.11 -5.07 4.22
C CYS A 152 -10.46 -6.26 4.97
N ASP A 153 -10.13 -7.34 4.27
CA ASP A 153 -9.54 -8.54 4.87
C ASP A 153 -8.11 -8.31 5.36
N GLN A 154 -7.38 -7.36 4.77
CA GLN A 154 -6.06 -6.93 5.25
C GLN A 154 -6.08 -6.46 6.72
N PHE A 155 -7.21 -5.94 7.22
CA PHE A 155 -7.34 -5.50 8.63
C PHE A 155 -7.13 -6.62 9.66
N ASN A 156 -7.31 -7.87 9.25
CA ASN A 156 -7.03 -9.05 10.07
C ASN A 156 -5.53 -9.28 10.26
N GLN A 157 -4.71 -8.81 9.31
CA GLN A 157 -3.25 -8.96 9.30
C GLN A 157 -2.53 -7.73 9.85
N LEU A 158 -3.24 -6.61 10.05
CA LEU A 158 -2.62 -5.39 10.54
C LEU A 158 -2.01 -5.58 11.93
N PRO A 159 -0.82 -4.99 12.17
CA PRO A 159 -0.20 -4.98 13.48
C PRO A 159 -1.12 -4.30 14.50
N LYS A 160 -1.31 -4.91 15.67
CA LYS A 160 -2.17 -4.36 16.73
C LYS A 160 -1.45 -3.39 17.67
N GLU A 161 -0.13 -3.32 17.56
CA GLU A 161 0.77 -2.52 18.40
C GLU A 161 1.88 -1.89 17.55
N ASN A 162 2.43 -0.75 17.98
CA ASN A 162 3.49 -0.05 17.22
C ASN A 162 4.73 -0.88 17.01
N ARG A 163 5.13 -1.64 18.03
CA ARG A 163 6.27 -2.55 17.96
C ARG A 163 6.15 -3.54 16.79
N SER A 164 4.97 -4.13 16.61
CA SER A 164 4.70 -5.05 15.50
C SER A 164 4.73 -4.32 14.15
N ALA A 165 4.24 -3.08 14.09
CA ALA A 165 4.29 -2.26 12.88
C ALA A 165 5.74 -1.91 12.49
N VAL A 166 6.55 -1.48 13.46
CA VAL A 166 7.98 -1.20 13.28
C VAL A 166 8.76 -2.44 12.86
N LEU A 167 8.47 -3.59 13.49
CA LEU A 167 9.07 -4.85 13.08
C LEU A 167 8.72 -5.23 11.62
N GLY A 168 7.49 -4.93 11.18
CA GLY A 168 7.07 -5.06 9.79
C GLY A 168 7.93 -4.22 8.85
N VAL A 169 8.15 -2.94 9.19
CA VAL A 169 9.00 -2.02 8.42
C VAL A 169 10.44 -2.53 8.34
N LEU A 170 11.04 -2.89 9.48
CA LEU A 170 12.41 -3.40 9.51
C LEU A 170 12.58 -4.67 8.68
N THR A 171 11.59 -5.56 8.73
CA THR A 171 11.58 -6.81 7.96
C THR A 171 11.45 -6.53 6.47
N ALA A 172 10.58 -5.59 6.07
CA ALA A 172 10.43 -5.17 4.68
C ALA A 172 11.73 -4.54 4.15
N CYS A 173 12.36 -3.62 4.89
CA CYS A 173 13.65 -3.03 4.51
C CYS A 173 14.75 -4.09 4.39
N ALA A 174 14.79 -5.06 5.31
CA ALA A 174 15.74 -6.17 5.22
C ALA A 174 15.49 -7.06 3.99
N GLY A 175 14.22 -7.27 3.63
CA GLY A 175 13.81 -7.95 2.40
C GLY A 175 14.29 -7.22 1.15
N LEU A 176 14.04 -5.92 1.04
CA LEU A 176 14.48 -5.11 -0.10
C LEU A 176 16.00 -5.13 -0.29
N VAL A 177 16.78 -5.05 0.80
CA VAL A 177 18.25 -5.17 0.73
C VAL A 177 18.67 -6.57 0.28
N LYS A 178 17.93 -7.62 0.67
CA LYS A 178 18.19 -9.00 0.24
C LYS A 178 17.89 -9.17 -1.24
N ASP A 179 16.74 -8.70 -1.70
CA ASP A 179 16.31 -8.83 -3.09
C ASP A 179 17.27 -8.07 -4.02
N ALA A 180 17.66 -6.84 -3.66
CA ALA A 180 18.65 -6.07 -4.42
C ALA A 180 20.06 -6.71 -4.43
N LEU A 181 20.44 -7.42 -3.35
CA LEU A 181 21.68 -8.21 -3.34
C LEU A 181 21.58 -9.41 -4.29
N GLU A 182 20.45 -10.10 -4.32
CA GLU A 182 20.21 -11.25 -5.21
C GLU A 182 20.17 -10.82 -6.67
N GLU A 183 19.52 -9.69 -6.99
CA GLU A 183 19.53 -9.08 -8.33
C GLU A 183 20.96 -8.74 -8.79
N MET A 184 21.79 -8.21 -7.91
CA MET A 184 23.18 -7.87 -8.23
C MET A 184 24.06 -9.11 -8.43
N GLU A 185 23.89 -10.13 -7.59
CA GLU A 185 24.60 -11.40 -7.74
C GLU A 185 24.21 -12.11 -9.05
N GLN A 186 22.93 -12.04 -9.45
CA GLN A 186 22.47 -12.52 -10.74
C GLN A 186 23.08 -11.75 -11.91
N ALA A 187 23.09 -10.41 -11.86
CA ALA A 187 23.69 -9.59 -12.92
C ALA A 187 25.20 -9.85 -13.09
N LEU A 188 25.93 -10.09 -11.99
CA LEU A 188 27.34 -10.51 -12.01
C LEU A 188 27.57 -11.88 -12.66
N ALA A 189 26.63 -12.81 -12.47
CA ALA A 189 26.70 -14.15 -13.05
C ALA A 189 26.40 -14.11 -14.55
N GLU A 190 25.42 -13.31 -14.98
CA GLU A 190 25.09 -13.10 -16.40
C GLU A 190 26.23 -12.40 -17.16
N ALA A 191 26.94 -11.46 -16.51
CA ALA A 191 28.13 -10.80 -17.08
C ALA A 191 29.40 -11.69 -17.12
N GLN A 192 29.31 -12.93 -16.63
CA GLN A 192 30.34 -13.96 -16.65
C GLN A 192 29.93 -15.13 -17.58
N ASP A 193 29.35 -14.83 -18.75
CA ASP A 193 28.97 -15.86 -19.72
C ASP A 193 30.15 -16.80 -20.04
N PRO A 194 30.11 -18.08 -19.63
CA PRO A 194 31.18 -19.05 -19.89
C PRO A 194 31.26 -19.49 -21.36
N PHE A 195 30.28 -19.13 -22.19
CA PHE A 195 30.23 -19.48 -23.61
C PHE A 195 30.75 -18.37 -24.53
N GLY A 196 31.10 -17.20 -23.99
CA GLY A 196 31.72 -16.11 -24.77
C GLY A 196 33.09 -16.45 -25.35
N ASP A 197 33.77 -17.47 -24.81
CA ASP A 197 35.09 -17.94 -25.25
C ASP A 197 35.05 -19.18 -26.19
N VAL A 198 33.85 -19.64 -26.62
CA VAL A 198 33.71 -20.92 -27.37
C VAL A 198 33.29 -20.74 -28.83
N LEU A 199 33.24 -19.51 -29.34
CA LEU A 199 33.04 -19.22 -30.76
C LEU A 199 34.01 -18.13 -31.24
N ASP A 200 35.30 -18.33 -30.99
CA ASP A 200 36.36 -17.61 -31.72
C ASP A 200 36.85 -18.55 -32.84
N ASP A 201 35.93 -18.88 -33.77
CA ASP A 201 36.30 -19.38 -35.09
C ASP A 201 36.44 -18.16 -36.00
N GLU A 202 37.63 -18.07 -36.58
CA GLU A 202 38.21 -16.99 -37.36
C GLU A 202 37.25 -16.41 -38.43
N ASP A 203 37.32 -15.07 -38.57
CA ASP A 203 36.74 -14.22 -39.63
C ASP A 203 35.31 -13.69 -39.38
N ASP A 204 35.20 -12.52 -38.72
CA ASP A 204 34.38 -11.40 -39.23
C ASP A 204 34.65 -10.09 -38.46
N ASP A 205 34.93 -9.03 -39.23
CA ASP A 205 35.00 -7.63 -38.79
C ASP A 205 33.61 -7.14 -38.32
N ASP A 206 33.26 -7.32 -37.04
CA ASP A 206 32.09 -6.65 -36.44
C ASP A 206 32.51 -5.80 -35.23
N GLU A 207 32.69 -4.49 -35.47
CA GLU A 207 32.75 -3.43 -34.45
C GLU A 207 31.37 -3.27 -33.75
N GLY A 208 30.89 -4.34 -33.14
CA GLY A 208 29.63 -4.36 -32.41
C GLY A 208 29.82 -5.05 -31.08
N ASN A 209 29.65 -4.30 -29.98
CA ASN A 209 29.45 -4.80 -28.60
C ASN A 209 30.65 -4.79 -27.62
N GLN A 210 31.51 -3.76 -27.64
CA GLN A 210 32.46 -3.51 -26.53
C GLN A 210 31.82 -2.90 -25.25
N ASP A 211 30.54 -2.54 -25.29
CA ASP A 211 29.85 -1.83 -24.19
C ASP A 211 29.15 -2.74 -23.17
N THR A 212 29.22 -4.07 -23.29
CA THR A 212 28.47 -5.02 -22.42
C THR A 212 29.26 -5.62 -21.26
N HIS A 213 30.55 -5.32 -21.13
CA HIS A 213 31.39 -5.95 -20.12
C HIS A 213 31.84 -4.97 -19.01
N TRP A 214 31.51 -5.31 -17.76
CA TRP A 214 32.01 -4.58 -16.59
C TRP A 214 33.53 -4.67 -16.48
N SER A 215 34.18 -3.50 -16.37
CA SER A 215 35.62 -3.40 -16.17
C SER A 215 36.05 -3.98 -14.82
N GLU A 216 37.34 -4.27 -14.65
CA GLU A 216 37.87 -4.74 -13.37
C GLU A 216 37.64 -3.72 -12.24
N ALA A 217 37.71 -2.42 -12.56
CA ALA A 217 37.38 -1.35 -11.62
C ALA A 217 35.90 -1.36 -11.23
N ASP A 218 34.99 -1.68 -12.16
CA ASP A 218 33.56 -1.84 -11.89
C ASP A 218 33.31 -3.03 -10.98
N ARG A 219 33.94 -4.18 -11.28
CA ARG A 219 33.81 -5.39 -10.46
C ARG A 219 34.29 -5.17 -9.02
N LEU A 220 35.37 -4.41 -8.83
CA LEU A 220 35.88 -4.06 -7.52
C LEU A 220 34.94 -3.10 -6.76
N LEU A 221 34.37 -2.11 -7.44
CA LEU A 221 33.37 -1.21 -6.86
C LEU A 221 32.10 -1.96 -6.46
N ILE A 222 31.60 -2.84 -7.33
CA ILE A 222 30.43 -3.70 -7.09
C ILE A 222 30.67 -4.58 -5.86
N ALA A 223 31.85 -5.21 -5.74
CA ALA A 223 32.19 -6.03 -4.58
C ALA A 223 32.17 -5.22 -3.25
N GLN A 224 32.62 -3.96 -3.28
CA GLN A 224 32.52 -3.06 -2.11
C GLN A 224 31.08 -2.70 -1.77
N CYS A 225 30.25 -2.40 -2.78
CA CYS A 225 28.82 -2.15 -2.62
C CYS A 225 28.09 -3.36 -2.01
N GLN A 226 28.40 -4.57 -2.48
CA GLN A 226 27.86 -5.82 -1.91
C GLN A 226 28.23 -5.97 -0.44
N GLY A 227 29.49 -5.66 -0.06
CA GLY A 227 29.92 -5.67 1.33
C GLY A 227 29.10 -4.73 2.21
N LEU A 228 28.86 -3.50 1.73
CA LEU A 228 28.04 -2.51 2.43
C LEU A 228 26.57 -2.94 2.56
N MET A 229 25.98 -3.48 1.50
CA MET A 229 24.61 -4.01 1.54
C MET A 229 24.48 -5.20 2.48
N LYS A 230 25.45 -6.15 2.46
CA LYS A 230 25.50 -7.29 3.40
C LYS A 230 25.58 -6.82 4.85
N ALA A 231 26.40 -5.79 5.13
CA ALA A 231 26.49 -5.17 6.44
C ALA A 231 25.19 -4.46 6.86
N SER A 232 24.54 -3.74 5.93
CA SER A 232 23.27 -3.07 6.15
C SER A 232 22.14 -4.05 6.45
N GLY A 233 22.01 -5.12 5.65
CA GLY A 233 21.06 -6.20 5.88
C GLY A 233 21.32 -6.98 7.18
N ALA A 234 22.58 -7.15 7.58
CA ALA A 234 22.92 -7.73 8.89
C ALA A 234 22.51 -6.81 10.04
N SER A 235 22.69 -5.49 9.89
CA SER A 235 22.30 -4.49 10.89
C SER A 235 20.78 -4.45 11.07
N LEU A 236 20.01 -4.41 9.98
CA LEU A 236 18.54 -4.48 10.02
C LEU A 236 18.04 -5.76 10.70
N ARG A 237 18.64 -6.92 10.39
CA ARG A 237 18.28 -8.19 11.05
C ARG A 237 18.58 -8.18 12.55
N ARG A 238 19.68 -7.56 12.98
CA ARG A 238 19.99 -7.38 14.41
C ARG A 238 18.98 -6.47 15.09
N LEU A 239 18.57 -5.38 14.44
CA LEU A 239 17.52 -4.48 14.94
C LEU A 239 16.18 -5.23 15.08
N CYS A 240 15.79 -6.05 14.10
CA CYS A 240 14.61 -6.92 14.23
C CYS A 240 14.69 -7.82 15.47
N ALA A 241 15.84 -8.46 15.71
CA ALA A 241 16.04 -9.31 16.87
C ALA A 241 15.96 -8.52 18.20
N ALA A 242 16.56 -7.33 18.25
CA ALA A 242 16.50 -6.46 19.43
C ALA A 242 15.06 -6.02 19.74
N VAL A 243 14.31 -5.57 18.73
CA VAL A 243 12.90 -5.20 18.88
C VAL A 243 12.07 -6.40 19.35
N ARG A 244 12.31 -7.61 18.84
CA ARG A 244 11.61 -8.86 19.27
C ARG A 244 11.92 -9.31 20.69
N ASN A 245 13.10 -8.97 21.22
CA ASN A 245 13.53 -9.44 22.53
C ASN A 245 13.19 -8.47 23.67
N ASN A 246 12.91 -7.20 23.37
CA ASN A 246 12.44 -6.24 24.36
C ASN A 246 10.94 -6.43 24.64
N SER A 247 10.59 -6.89 25.85
CA SER A 247 9.25 -7.38 26.21
C SER A 247 8.40 -6.42 27.07
N THR A 248 8.82 -5.17 27.25
CA THR A 248 8.10 -4.25 28.15
C THR A 248 7.00 -3.47 27.45
N LEU A 249 5.83 -3.36 28.09
CA LEU A 249 4.79 -2.39 27.73
C LEU A 249 5.43 -1.02 27.52
N GLU A 250 5.33 -0.48 26.31
CA GLU A 250 6.13 0.65 25.86
C GLU A 250 5.61 1.96 26.50
N PRO A 251 6.41 2.65 27.34
CA PRO A 251 6.17 4.06 27.66
C PRO A 251 6.19 4.88 26.36
N GLU A 252 5.53 6.05 26.34
CA GLU A 252 5.49 6.92 25.16
C GLU A 252 6.89 7.25 24.60
N GLU A 253 7.90 7.37 25.48
CA GLU A 253 9.29 7.59 25.09
C GLU A 253 9.89 6.41 24.30
N LYS A 254 9.54 5.18 24.64
CA LYS A 254 9.98 4.01 23.86
C LYS A 254 9.22 3.87 22.54
N ILE A 255 7.94 4.30 22.51
CA ILE A 255 7.16 4.34 21.26
C ILE A 255 7.82 5.30 20.26
N ALA A 256 8.25 6.47 20.70
CA ALA A 256 8.96 7.44 19.86
C ALA A 256 10.29 6.85 19.33
N GLN A 257 11.09 6.21 20.18
CA GLN A 257 12.35 5.57 19.76
C GLN A 257 12.13 4.45 18.73
N LEU A 258 11.02 3.70 18.84
CA LEU A 258 10.65 2.69 17.86
C LEU A 258 10.26 3.31 16.51
N ASP A 259 9.60 4.47 16.52
CA ASP A 259 9.28 5.21 15.30
C ASP A 259 10.54 5.80 14.65
N ASP A 260 11.44 6.40 15.43
CA ASP A 260 12.74 6.89 14.94
C ASP A 260 13.55 5.78 14.26
N LEU A 261 13.51 4.57 14.85
CA LEU A 261 14.16 3.39 14.29
C LEU A 261 13.54 2.98 12.94
N ALA A 262 12.22 3.04 12.82
CA ALA A 262 11.52 2.75 11.57
C ALA A 262 11.85 3.78 10.49
N ASP A 263 11.95 5.06 10.84
CA ASP A 263 12.33 6.13 9.92
C ASP A 263 13.77 5.98 9.43
N ALA A 264 14.71 5.75 10.34
CA ALA A 264 16.11 5.48 9.98
C ALA A 264 16.25 4.24 9.07
N ALA A 265 15.48 3.18 9.31
CA ALA A 265 15.49 1.99 8.47
C ALA A 265 14.94 2.24 7.06
N ARG A 266 13.93 3.10 6.93
CA ARG A 266 13.39 3.52 5.63
C ARG A 266 14.39 4.33 4.83
N GLU A 267 15.34 5.04 5.44
CA GLU A 267 16.39 5.76 4.71
C GLU A 267 17.43 4.83 4.07
N ILE A 268 17.66 3.65 4.67
CA ILE A 268 18.65 2.69 4.18
C ILE A 268 18.20 2.07 2.84
N SER A 269 16.90 1.80 2.68
CA SER A 269 16.39 1.05 1.51
C SER A 269 16.49 1.83 0.18
N PRO A 270 15.99 3.06 0.04
CA PRO A 270 16.08 3.82 -1.21
C PRO A 270 17.51 4.20 -1.55
N ARG A 271 18.33 4.63 -0.57
CA ARG A 271 19.70 5.04 -0.86
C ARG A 271 20.57 3.88 -1.34
N CYS A 272 20.47 2.72 -0.68
CA CYS A 272 21.22 1.56 -1.14
C CYS A 272 20.74 1.08 -2.52
N VAL A 273 19.44 1.11 -2.81
CA VAL A 273 18.91 0.60 -4.09
C VAL A 273 19.10 1.62 -5.23
N GLU A 274 18.81 2.90 -5.01
CA GLU A 274 18.89 3.97 -6.02
C GLU A 274 20.34 4.31 -6.41
N GLU A 275 21.27 4.40 -5.45
CA GLU A 275 22.68 4.60 -5.79
C GLU A 275 23.22 3.42 -6.61
N LEU A 276 22.74 2.21 -6.35
CA LEU A 276 23.15 1.03 -7.10
C LEU A 276 22.52 0.94 -8.48
N GLU A 277 21.21 1.14 -8.60
CA GLU A 277 20.54 1.20 -9.90
C GLU A 277 21.14 2.30 -10.78
N SER A 278 21.40 3.48 -10.22
CA SER A 278 22.01 4.60 -10.96
C SER A 278 23.42 4.26 -11.43
N ASN A 279 24.25 3.61 -10.60
CA ASN A 279 25.62 3.25 -10.99
C ASN A 279 25.66 2.08 -11.99
N ILE A 280 24.74 1.12 -11.88
CA ILE A 280 24.64 -0.01 -12.79
C ILE A 280 24.08 0.42 -14.16
N LYS A 281 23.05 1.29 -14.17
CA LYS A 281 22.43 1.79 -15.42
C LYS A 281 23.29 2.84 -16.14
N SER A 282 24.09 3.63 -15.42
CA SER A 282 24.98 4.63 -16.04
C SER A 282 26.21 4.02 -16.73
N ARG A 283 26.46 2.72 -16.56
CA ARG A 283 27.58 1.99 -17.16
C ARG A 283 27.14 0.86 -18.11
N ARG A 284 25.85 0.85 -18.46
CA ARG A 284 25.29 0.16 -19.64
C ARG A 284 25.00 1.21 -20.71
#